data_AF-A0A645DXD1-F1
#
_entry.id   AF-A0A645DXD1-F1
#
_cell.length_a   1.000
_cell.length_b   1.000
_cell.length_c   1.000
_cell.angle_alpha   90.00
_cell.angle_beta   90.00
_cell.angle_gamma   90.00
#
_symmetry.space_group_name_H-M   'P 1'
#
loop_
_entity.id
_entity.type
_entity.pdbx_description
1 polymer ?
#
loop_
_entity_poly.entity_id
_entity_poly.type
_entity_poly.pdbx_seq_one_letter_code
_entity_poly.pdbx_strand_id
1 'polypeptide(L)'
;MFQKGTVEFRAFNGDLHAGKVKAYVQFCLAMTAQALNQRSASPTKTQSTNEKYTFRVWLLRLGMIGDEFKTARKHLLDHLEGCIAWKDPAQAERQKERLRQKREAERSQEQTPPEEAVPETVLEAEDEQSSAFTMSM
;
A
#
# COMPACT_ATOMS: atom_id res chain seq x y z
N MET A 1 -22.81 -11.95 26.71
CA MET A 1 -23.44 -12.04 28.04
C MET A 1 -22.32 -12.05 29.07
N PHE A 2 -22.41 -11.28 30.17
CA PHE A 2 -21.44 -11.38 31.26
C PHE A 2 -22.03 -12.24 32.37
N GLN A 3 -21.43 -13.40 32.63
CA GLN A 3 -21.94 -14.38 33.60
C GLN A 3 -20.78 -15.04 34.32
N LYS A 4 -20.82 -15.13 35.65
CA LYS A 4 -19.78 -15.77 36.49
C LYS A 4 -18.34 -15.29 36.20
N GLY A 5 -18.16 -14.01 35.87
CA GLY A 5 -16.84 -13.44 35.55
C GLY A 5 -16.35 -13.71 34.11
N THR A 6 -17.12 -14.40 33.27
CA THR A 6 -16.77 -14.66 31.87
C THR A 6 -17.61 -13.83 30.90
N VAL A 7 -17.04 -13.53 29.72
CA VAL A 7 -17.71 -12.81 28.63
C VAL A 7 -18.04 -13.78 27.50
N GLU A 8 -19.33 -14.04 27.27
CA GLU A 8 -19.80 -14.81 26.13
C GLU A 8 -20.03 -13.90 24.91
N PHE A 9 -19.36 -14.20 23.79
CA PHE A 9 -19.58 -13.58 22.49
C PHE A 9 -20.51 -14.46 21.63
N ARG A 10 -21.77 -14.04 21.47
CA ARG A 10 -22.78 -14.71 20.62
C ARG A 10 -22.94 -13.95 19.31
N ALA A 11 -21.84 -13.78 18.57
CA ALA A 11 -21.74 -12.89 17.41
C ALA A 11 -21.23 -13.57 16.12
N PHE A 12 -21.00 -14.88 16.15
CA PHE A 12 -20.45 -15.64 15.02
C PHE A 12 -21.34 -16.83 14.68
N ASN A 13 -21.47 -17.12 13.39
CA ASN A 13 -22.04 -18.37 12.92
C ASN A 13 -21.02 -19.51 13.07
N GLY A 14 -21.48 -20.74 13.21
CA GLY A 14 -20.61 -21.92 13.18
C GLY A 14 -19.95 -22.06 11.81
N ASP A 15 -18.63 -22.24 11.78
CA ASP A 15 -17.84 -22.42 10.57
C ASP A 15 -16.74 -23.46 10.83
N LEU A 16 -16.45 -24.31 9.84
CA LEU A 16 -15.42 -25.35 9.92
C LEU A 16 -14.04 -24.87 9.45
N HIS A 17 -13.96 -23.70 8.84
CA HIS A 17 -12.71 -23.14 8.33
C HIS A 17 -11.83 -22.63 9.48
N ALA A 18 -10.77 -23.38 9.81
CA ALA A 18 -9.85 -23.09 10.91
C ALA A 18 -9.31 -21.65 10.91
N GLY A 19 -9.10 -21.05 9.74
CA GLY A 19 -8.64 -19.65 9.62
C GLY A 19 -9.66 -18.62 10.13
N LYS A 20 -10.96 -18.85 9.92
CA LYS A 20 -12.05 -18.00 10.43
C LYS A 20 -12.23 -18.19 11.93
N VAL A 21 -12.28 -19.45 12.39
CA VAL A 21 -12.39 -19.77 13.83
C VAL A 21 -11.24 -19.13 14.62
N LYS A 22 -9.99 -19.27 14.15
CA LYS A 22 -8.83 -18.58 14.74
C LYS A 22 -8.99 -17.06 14.72
N ALA A 23 -9.47 -16.48 13.62
CA ALA A 23 -9.70 -15.04 13.51
C ALA A 23 -10.72 -14.54 14.55
N TYR A 24 -11.84 -15.25 14.74
CA TYR A 24 -12.87 -14.90 15.71
C TYR A 24 -12.36 -14.97 17.15
N VAL A 25 -11.60 -16.02 17.50
CA VAL A 25 -10.98 -16.16 18.83
C VAL A 25 -9.97 -15.03 19.09
N GLN A 26 -9.05 -14.76 18.14
CA GLN A 26 -8.09 -13.66 18.26
C GLN A 26 -8.80 -12.30 18.40
N PHE A 27 -9.88 -12.09 17.64
CA PHE A 27 -10.66 -10.85 17.68
C PHE A 27 -11.35 -10.64 19.04
N CYS A 28 -12.01 -11.66 19.58
CA CYS A 28 -12.64 -11.59 20.91
C CYS A 28 -11.62 -11.34 22.03
N LEU A 29 -10.46 -11.99 21.98
CA LEU A 29 -9.39 -11.78 22.96
C LEU A 29 -8.87 -10.34 22.90
N ALA A 30 -8.60 -9.82 21.70
CA ALA A 30 -8.09 -8.47 21.52
C ALA A 30 -9.13 -7.39 21.92
N MET A 31 -10.43 -7.60 21.59
CA MET A 31 -11.53 -6.77 22.09
C MET A 31 -11.63 -6.77 23.61
N THR A 32 -11.53 -7.93 24.25
CA THR A 32 -11.61 -8.06 25.71
C THR A 32 -10.42 -7.37 26.39
N ALA A 33 -9.21 -7.54 25.84
CA ALA A 33 -8.01 -6.86 26.31
C ALA A 33 -8.13 -5.33 26.18
N GLN A 34 -8.66 -4.80 25.07
CA GLN A 34 -8.90 -3.36 24.96
C GLN A 34 -9.96 -2.88 25.98
N ALA A 35 -11.06 -3.63 26.15
CA ALA A 35 -12.12 -3.26 27.09
C ALA A 35 -11.66 -3.23 28.55
N LEU A 36 -10.73 -4.11 28.96
CA LEU A 36 -10.13 -4.12 30.29
C LEU A 36 -9.17 -2.94 30.54
N ASN A 37 -8.42 -2.52 29.51
CA ASN A 37 -7.41 -1.46 29.63
C ASN A 37 -7.95 -0.04 29.36
N GLN A 38 -9.12 0.08 28.73
CA GLN A 38 -9.65 1.36 28.27
C GLN A 38 -10.51 2.06 29.34
N ARG A 39 -10.13 3.28 29.73
CA ARG A 39 -10.82 4.06 30.79
C ARG A 39 -12.29 4.38 30.52
N SER A 40 -12.68 4.56 29.25
CA SER A 40 -14.06 4.86 28.86
C SER A 40 -14.32 4.56 27.39
N ALA A 41 -15.56 4.21 27.04
CA ALA A 41 -16.03 4.03 25.67
C ALA A 41 -17.01 5.16 25.29
N SER A 42 -17.03 5.54 24.02
CA SER A 42 -18.04 6.47 23.49
C SER A 42 -19.28 5.70 23.00
N PRO A 43 -20.50 6.15 23.30
CA PRO A 43 -21.72 5.58 22.74
C PRO A 43 -21.97 6.01 21.28
N THR A 44 -21.23 7.01 20.78
CA THR A 44 -21.42 7.55 19.43
C THR A 44 -21.00 6.54 18.37
N LYS A 45 -21.95 6.14 17.51
CA LYS A 45 -21.67 5.25 16.37
C LYS A 45 -20.75 5.94 15.36
N THR A 46 -19.63 5.31 15.02
CA THR A 46 -18.75 5.77 13.94
C THR A 46 -19.43 5.54 12.59
N GLN A 47 -19.67 6.62 11.84
CA GLN A 47 -20.08 6.53 10.44
C GLN A 47 -18.85 6.61 9.53
N SER A 48 -18.83 5.82 8.45
CA SER A 48 -17.72 5.74 7.51
C SER A 48 -18.23 5.49 6.09
N THR A 49 -17.70 6.22 5.12
CA THR A 49 -17.95 6.00 3.68
C THR A 49 -17.18 4.79 3.11
N ASN A 50 -16.17 4.30 3.85
CA ASN A 50 -15.43 3.08 3.53
C ASN A 50 -15.28 2.26 4.81
N GLU A 51 -16.08 1.20 4.94
CA GLU A 51 -16.09 0.36 6.15
C GLU A 51 -14.84 -0.52 6.23
N LYS A 52 -14.39 -1.09 5.10
CA LYS A 52 -13.19 -1.95 5.05
C LYS A 52 -11.92 -1.22 5.50
N TYR A 53 -11.73 0.04 5.09
CA TYR A 53 -10.63 0.88 5.57
C TYR A 53 -10.73 1.14 7.08
N THR A 54 -11.89 1.61 7.54
CA THR A 54 -12.08 2.05 8.93
C THR A 54 -11.98 0.86 9.90
N PHE A 55 -12.55 -0.29 9.54
CA PHE A 55 -12.41 -1.52 10.33
C PHE A 55 -10.95 -1.98 10.38
N ARG A 56 -10.20 -1.96 9.25
CA ARG A 56 -8.76 -2.30 9.27
C ARG A 56 -7.98 -1.40 10.23
N VAL A 57 -8.15 -0.09 10.15
CA VAL A 57 -7.43 0.85 11.02
C VAL A 57 -7.78 0.63 12.49
N TRP A 58 -9.03 0.27 12.78
CA TRP A 58 -9.45 -0.10 14.13
C TRP A 58 -8.82 -1.43 14.60
N LEU A 59 -8.76 -2.47 13.75
CA LEU A 59 -8.06 -3.73 14.07
C LEU A 59 -6.55 -3.52 14.33
N LEU A 60 -5.91 -2.58 13.63
CA LEU A 60 -4.51 -2.21 13.91
C LEU A 60 -4.37 -1.49 15.26
N ARG A 61 -5.31 -0.59 15.62
CA ARG A 61 -5.36 0.03 16.95
C ARG A 61 -5.61 -1.00 18.06
N LEU A 62 -6.35 -2.06 17.76
CA LEU A 62 -6.62 -3.19 18.64
C LEU A 62 -5.38 -4.09 18.89
N GLY A 63 -4.24 -3.79 18.24
CA GLY A 63 -3.00 -4.54 18.39
C GLY A 63 -2.85 -5.74 17.44
N MET A 64 -3.77 -5.95 16.49
CA MET A 64 -3.67 -7.03 15.49
C MET A 64 -2.69 -6.67 14.37
N ILE A 65 -1.44 -6.40 14.73
CA ILE A 65 -0.32 -5.97 13.88
C ILE A 65 0.65 -7.16 13.72
N GLY A 66 1.23 -7.35 12.52
CA GLY A 66 2.15 -8.46 12.27
C GLY A 66 1.58 -9.52 11.33
N ASP A 67 2.32 -10.63 11.20
CA ASP A 67 2.12 -11.70 10.24
C ASP A 67 1.15 -12.77 10.75
N GLU A 68 1.22 -13.05 12.05
CA GLU A 68 0.34 -13.93 12.81
C GLU A 68 -1.15 -13.51 12.77
N PHE A 69 -1.42 -12.23 12.46
CA PHE A 69 -2.76 -11.67 12.25
C PHE A 69 -3.10 -11.41 10.77
N LYS A 70 -2.22 -11.69 9.79
CA LYS A 70 -2.52 -11.50 8.34
C LYS A 70 -3.81 -12.25 7.95
N THR A 71 -3.92 -13.52 8.33
CA THR A 71 -5.09 -14.37 8.07
C THR A 71 -6.35 -13.86 8.77
N ALA A 72 -6.21 -13.38 10.02
CA ALA A 72 -7.34 -12.83 10.77
C ALA A 72 -7.86 -11.54 10.13
N ARG A 73 -6.98 -10.59 9.81
CA ARG A 73 -7.35 -9.36 9.08
C ARG A 73 -7.99 -9.69 7.73
N LYS A 74 -7.51 -10.69 6.99
CA LYS A 74 -8.14 -11.13 5.73
C LYS A 74 -9.60 -11.55 5.96
N HIS A 75 -9.85 -12.52 6.85
CA HIS A 75 -11.20 -13.04 7.08
C HIS A 75 -12.17 -12.02 7.68
N LEU A 76 -11.69 -11.14 8.56
CA LEU A 76 -12.51 -10.08 9.16
C LEU A 76 -12.86 -8.95 8.18
N LEU A 77 -12.03 -8.71 7.16
CA LEU A 77 -12.24 -7.66 6.16
C LEU A 77 -12.92 -8.16 4.87
N ASP A 78 -13.04 -9.48 4.66
CA ASP A 78 -13.42 -10.07 3.38
C ASP A 78 -14.78 -9.54 2.90
N HIS A 79 -15.79 -9.61 3.79
CA HIS A 79 -17.18 -9.25 3.54
C HIS A 79 -17.50 -7.74 3.61
N LEU A 80 -16.53 -6.86 3.85
CA LEU A 80 -16.75 -5.42 3.92
C LEU A 80 -16.46 -4.72 2.58
N GLU A 81 -17.29 -3.75 2.22
CA GLU A 81 -17.13 -2.94 1.01
C GLU A 81 -16.10 -1.82 1.17
N GLY A 82 -15.56 -1.36 0.03
CA GLY A 82 -14.57 -0.30 -0.05
C GLY A 82 -13.12 -0.79 -0.19
N CYS A 83 -12.19 0.15 -0.32
CA CYS A 83 -10.77 -0.15 -0.56
C CYS A 83 -9.96 -0.19 0.75
N ILE A 84 -8.87 -0.97 0.77
CA ILE A 84 -8.05 -1.15 1.98
C ILE A 84 -7.10 0.04 2.23
N ALA A 85 -6.66 0.72 1.17
CA ALA A 85 -5.59 1.71 1.20
C ALA A 85 -6.04 3.13 1.60
N TRP A 86 -7.23 3.56 1.15
CA TRP A 86 -7.70 4.94 1.26
C TRP A 86 -9.03 5.03 2.00
N LYS A 87 -9.21 6.07 2.83
CA LYS A 87 -10.49 6.30 3.51
C LYS A 87 -11.55 6.87 2.55
N ASP A 88 -11.14 7.80 1.69
CA ASP A 88 -11.97 8.48 0.71
C ASP A 88 -11.70 7.88 -0.70
N PRO A 89 -12.72 7.39 -1.43
CA PRO A 89 -12.55 6.85 -2.78
C PRO A 89 -11.93 7.87 -3.76
N ALA A 90 -12.19 9.17 -3.62
CA ALA A 90 -11.60 10.19 -4.49
C ALA A 90 -10.07 10.31 -4.32
N GLN A 91 -9.49 9.79 -3.23
CA GLN A 91 -8.02 9.66 -3.08
C GLN A 91 -7.47 8.53 -3.96
N ALA A 92 -8.22 7.44 -4.10
CA ALA A 92 -7.83 6.31 -4.95
C ALA A 92 -7.88 6.67 -6.43
N GLU A 93 -8.88 7.44 -6.87
CA GLU A 93 -9.02 7.91 -8.25
C GLU A 93 -7.90 8.86 -8.65
N ARG A 94 -7.65 9.91 -7.85
CA ARG A 94 -6.51 10.82 -8.06
C ARG A 94 -5.16 10.10 -8.10
N GLN A 95 -4.99 9.04 -7.31
CA GLN A 95 -3.77 8.23 -7.39
C GLN A 95 -3.67 7.43 -8.70
N LYS A 96 -4.79 6.87 -9.17
CA LYS A 96 -4.89 6.13 -10.45
C LYS A 96 -4.61 7.02 -11.65
N GLU A 97 -5.09 8.27 -11.63
CA GLU A 97 -4.84 9.28 -12.67
C GLU A 97 -3.37 9.68 -12.73
N ARG A 98 -2.74 10.03 -11.59
CA ARG A 98 -1.31 10.36 -11.53
C ARG A 98 -0.42 9.23 -12.04
N LEU A 99 -0.75 7.98 -11.70
CA LEU A 99 -0.02 6.81 -12.19
C LEU A 99 -0.22 6.56 -13.70
N ARG A 100 -1.39 6.90 -14.25
CA ARG A 100 -1.64 6.85 -15.70
C ARG A 100 -0.80 7.92 -16.43
N GLN A 101 -0.89 9.17 -16.00
CA GLN A 101 -0.13 10.29 -16.58
C GLN A 101 1.39 10.01 -16.57
N LYS A 102 1.92 9.48 -15.47
CA LYS A 102 3.35 9.11 -15.39
C LYS A 102 3.73 8.04 -16.43
N ARG A 103 2.91 6.99 -16.58
CA ARG A 103 3.15 5.92 -17.57
C ARG A 103 3.03 6.40 -19.02
N GLU A 104 2.14 7.34 -19.28
CA GLU A 104 1.98 7.97 -20.61
C GLU A 104 3.16 8.89 -20.94
N ALA A 105 3.71 9.61 -19.95
CA ALA A 105 4.94 10.39 -20.10
C ALA A 105 6.18 9.51 -20.30
N GLU A 106 6.34 8.44 -19.51
CA GLU A 106 7.41 7.44 -19.66
C GLU A 106 7.40 6.82 -21.08
N ARG A 107 6.22 6.38 -21.55
CA ARG A 107 6.08 5.85 -22.93
C ARG A 107 6.42 6.88 -24.01
N SER A 108 6.04 8.15 -23.80
CA SER A 108 6.35 9.22 -24.76
C SER A 108 7.85 9.51 -24.82
N GLN A 109 8.55 9.42 -23.68
CA GLN A 109 10.01 9.59 -23.59
C GLN A 109 10.80 8.42 -24.16
N GLU A 110 10.30 7.18 -24.01
CA GLU A 110 10.90 5.98 -24.63
C GLU A 110 10.72 5.95 -26.16
N GLN A 111 9.82 6.77 -26.72
CA GLN A 111 9.53 6.82 -28.17
C GLN A 111 10.21 7.98 -28.91
N THR A 112 10.84 8.93 -28.20
CA THR A 112 11.79 9.87 -28.81
C THR A 112 13.15 9.18 -29.02
N PRO A 113 13.65 9.06 -30.27
CA PRO A 113 15.02 8.61 -30.50
C PRO A 113 16.03 9.56 -29.84
N PRO A 114 17.23 9.08 -29.45
CA PRO A 114 18.30 9.99 -29.09
C PRO A 114 18.65 10.84 -30.33
N GLU A 115 18.57 12.16 -30.16
CA GLU A 115 18.92 13.15 -31.19
C GLU A 115 20.38 12.93 -31.59
N GLU A 116 20.61 12.48 -32.83
CA GLU A 116 21.93 12.09 -33.31
C GLU A 116 22.90 13.26 -33.23
N ALA A 117 24.12 12.99 -32.77
CA ALA A 117 25.17 14.01 -32.71
C ALA A 117 25.39 14.60 -34.11
N VAL A 118 25.35 15.93 -34.17
CA VAL A 118 25.49 16.71 -35.41
C VAL A 118 26.79 16.28 -36.13
N PRO A 119 26.76 15.91 -37.41
CA PRO A 119 27.97 15.50 -38.11
C PRO A 119 28.87 16.71 -38.37
N GLU A 120 30.06 16.72 -37.79
CA GLU A 120 31.11 17.67 -38.17
C GLU A 120 31.48 17.44 -39.65
N THR A 121 31.25 18.46 -40.47
CA THR A 121 31.60 18.44 -41.89
C THR A 121 33.11 18.45 -42.07
N VAL A 122 33.67 17.32 -42.49
CA VAL A 122 35.05 17.25 -43.00
C VAL A 122 35.15 18.11 -44.26
N LEU A 123 35.94 19.17 -44.19
CA LEU A 123 36.45 19.89 -45.35
C LEU A 123 37.97 19.82 -45.30
N GLU A 124 38.52 18.93 -46.11
CA GLU A 124 39.95 18.90 -46.40
C GLU A 124 40.33 20.13 -47.23
N ALA A 125 41.40 20.81 -46.82
CA ALA A 125 42.16 21.72 -47.67
C ALA A 125 43.63 21.34 -47.48
N GLU A 126 44.26 20.88 -48.57
CA GLU A 126 45.62 20.36 -48.59
C GLU A 126 46.67 21.50 -48.57
N ASP A 127 47.93 21.10 -48.38
CA ASP A 127 49.17 21.86 -48.63
C ASP A 127 49.53 23.03 -47.67
N GLU A 128 50.78 23.24 -47.26
CA GLU A 128 52.04 22.52 -47.54
C GLU A 128 53.08 22.73 -46.41
N GLN A 129 54.09 21.84 -46.34
CA GLN A 129 55.50 22.04 -45.89
C GLN A 129 55.81 23.19 -44.89
N SER A 130 56.46 23.00 -43.73
CA SER A 130 57.45 22.01 -43.27
C SER A 130 57.66 22.22 -41.74
N SER A 131 58.62 21.68 -40.98
CA SER A 131 59.86 20.92 -41.27
C SER A 131 60.27 20.03 -40.08
N ALA A 132 61.43 19.39 -40.15
CA ALA A 132 61.94 18.44 -39.15
C ALA A 132 62.64 19.09 -37.95
N PHE A 133 62.40 18.56 -36.74
CA PHE A 133 63.48 18.32 -35.78
C PHE A 133 63.16 17.13 -34.84
N THR A 134 64.02 16.12 -34.85
CA THR A 134 63.96 14.95 -33.97
C THR A 134 64.89 15.11 -32.78
N MET A 135 64.50 14.70 -31.57
CA MET A 135 65.47 14.12 -30.63
C MET A 135 64.86 13.19 -29.58
N SER A 136 65.51 12.05 -29.38
CA SER A 136 65.41 11.15 -28.21
C SER A 136 65.77 11.90 -26.91
N MET A 137 65.53 11.36 -25.71
CA MET A 137 65.51 9.95 -25.29
C MET A 137 64.63 9.70 -24.07
#